data_AF-A0A7V7WJV7-F1
#
_entry.id   AF-A0A7V7WJV7-F1
#
_cell.length_a   1.000
_cell.length_b   1.000
_cell.length_c   1.000
_cell.angle_alpha   90.00
_cell.angle_beta   90.00
_cell.angle_gamma   90.00
#
_symmetry.space_group_name_H-M   'P 1'
#
loop_
_entity.id
_entity.type
_entity.pdbx_description
1 polymer ?
#
loop_
_entity_poly.entity_id
_entity_poly.type
_entity_poly.pdbx_seq_one_letter_code
_entity_poly.pdbx_strand_id
1 'polypeptide(L)'
;MTDTPEAPKPERGDPTWVPPALTRDEQTRRVGKTPVFFGPPLAILTEGQKNTMELSGKLNRTAERYLEIMRDHGLELSEPERQCLAHICHIGFMSPLEIRELPFEVGLTEFDCEGLDKSALAKKLEAASFADLVAVVESLGF
;
A
#
# COMPACT_ATOMS: atom_id res chain seq x y z
N MET A 1 41.08 8.25 39.16
CA MET A 1 39.71 7.71 39.19
C MET A 1 38.86 8.69 39.96
N THR A 2 37.96 9.39 39.28
CA THR A 2 36.96 10.26 39.90
C THR A 2 35.66 10.01 39.15
N ASP A 3 34.91 9.02 39.61
CA ASP A 3 33.54 8.79 39.18
C ASP A 3 32.71 10.01 39.54
N THR A 4 32.29 10.74 38.53
CA THR A 4 31.32 11.83 38.70
C THR A 4 29.94 11.18 38.55
N PRO A 5 29.03 11.31 39.54
CA PRO A 5 27.74 10.66 39.47
C PRO A 5 26.95 11.17 38.25
N GLU A 6 26.52 10.25 37.39
CA GLU A 6 25.72 10.54 36.20
C GLU A 6 24.39 11.18 36.64
N ALA A 7 24.05 12.34 36.05
CA ALA A 7 22.84 13.06 36.40
C ALA A 7 21.59 12.21 36.09
N PRO A 8 20.52 12.30 36.90
CA PRO A 8 19.30 11.53 36.69
C PRO A 8 18.72 11.81 35.30
N LYS A 9 18.46 10.74 34.54
CA LYS A 9 17.87 10.81 33.20
C LYS A 9 16.39 11.16 33.33
N PRO A 10 15.87 12.13 32.55
CA PRO A 10 14.48 12.54 32.63
C PRO A 10 13.56 11.40 32.20
N GLU A 11 12.50 11.18 32.97
CA GLU A 11 11.48 10.18 32.66
C GLU A 11 10.53 10.67 31.56
N ARG A 12 10.00 9.73 30.78
CA ARG A 12 9.12 10.04 29.64
C ARG A 12 7.86 10.75 30.14
N GLY A 13 7.70 12.02 29.76
CA GLY A 13 6.52 12.83 30.10
C GLY A 13 6.74 13.88 31.18
N ASP A 14 7.98 14.07 31.65
CA ASP A 14 8.32 15.16 32.59
C ASP A 14 8.01 16.54 31.98
N PRO A 15 7.06 17.31 32.53
CA PRO A 15 6.65 18.61 31.99
C PRO A 15 7.70 19.71 32.22
N THR A 16 8.73 19.46 33.03
CA THR A 16 9.85 20.39 33.29
C THR A 16 11.04 20.16 32.38
N TRP A 17 10.97 19.14 31.51
CA TRP A 17 12.05 18.80 30.60
C TRP A 17 12.17 19.82 29.47
N VAL A 18 13.32 20.50 29.41
CA VAL A 18 13.68 21.38 28.31
C VAL A 18 14.69 20.66 27.41
N PRO A 19 14.38 20.40 26.13
CA PRO A 19 15.32 19.77 25.22
C PRO A 19 16.58 20.63 25.06
N PRO A 20 17.79 20.04 25.11
CA PRO A 20 19.02 20.78 24.85
C PRO A 20 19.01 21.33 23.42
N ALA A 21 19.60 22.52 23.23
CA ALA A 21 19.72 23.14 21.92
C ALA A 21 20.67 22.30 21.04
N LEU A 22 20.10 21.64 20.02
CA LEU A 22 20.84 20.76 19.12
C LEU A 22 21.86 21.55 18.29
N THR A 23 23.07 21.01 18.20
CA THR A 23 24.09 21.53 17.28
C THR A 23 23.68 21.33 15.82
N ARG A 24 24.32 22.04 14.89
CA ARG A 24 23.99 21.98 13.44
C ARG A 24 24.12 20.57 12.85
N ASP A 25 25.05 19.76 13.38
CA ASP A 25 25.27 18.36 12.98
C ASP A 25 24.29 17.37 13.66
N GLU A 26 23.65 17.76 14.75
CA GLU A 26 22.62 16.96 15.42
C GLU A 26 21.22 17.23 14.85
N GLN A 27 20.99 18.40 14.26
CA GLN A 27 19.77 18.69 13.49
C GLN A 27 19.69 17.88 12.19
N THR A 28 20.83 17.45 11.63
CA THR A 28 20.88 16.60 10.43
C THR A 28 20.73 15.11 10.73
N ARG A 29 20.80 14.71 12.02
CA ARG A 29 20.28 13.42 12.50
C ARG A 29 18.75 13.47 12.52
N ARG A 30 18.13 13.48 11.34
CA ARG A 30 16.80 12.87 11.21
C ARG A 30 16.95 11.43 11.70
N VAL A 31 16.54 11.15 12.94
CA VAL A 31 16.36 9.79 13.46
C VAL A 31 15.29 9.17 12.57
N GLY A 32 15.79 8.50 11.54
CA GLY A 32 15.06 8.21 10.33
C GLY A 32 14.05 7.10 10.57
N LYS A 33 12.77 7.45 10.48
CA LYS A 33 11.81 6.49 9.91
C LYS A 33 12.46 6.00 8.61
N THR A 34 12.51 4.69 8.39
CA THR A 34 12.87 4.13 7.10
C THR A 34 12.15 4.95 6.03
N PRO A 35 12.87 5.62 5.12
CA PRO A 35 12.22 6.42 4.10
C PRO A 35 11.33 5.46 3.32
N VAL A 36 10.02 5.61 3.49
CA VAL A 36 9.04 4.83 2.73
C VAL A 36 9.21 5.29 1.30
N PHE A 37 9.73 4.40 0.46
CA PHE A 37 9.84 4.67 -0.96
C PHE A 37 8.44 4.70 -1.55
N PHE A 38 8.07 5.83 -2.12
CA PHE A 38 6.84 5.95 -2.89
C PHE A 38 7.19 5.75 -4.36
N GLY A 39 6.66 4.69 -4.96
CA GLY A 39 6.70 4.54 -6.41
C GLY A 39 5.89 5.65 -7.11
N PRO A 40 6.11 5.91 -8.41
CA PRO A 40 5.26 6.78 -9.21
C PRO A 40 3.94 6.03 -9.47
N PRO A 41 2.89 6.27 -8.65
CA PRO A 41 2.17 7.55 -8.70
C PRO A 41 2.26 8.43 -7.44
N LEU A 42 2.59 7.85 -6.29
CA LEU A 42 2.60 8.57 -5.00
C LEU A 42 3.80 9.52 -4.87
N ALA A 43 4.93 9.18 -5.51
CA ALA A 43 6.07 10.09 -5.64
C ALA A 43 5.67 11.42 -6.30
N ILE A 44 4.81 11.40 -7.32
CA ILE A 44 4.36 12.61 -8.02
C ILE A 44 3.50 13.49 -7.11
N LEU A 45 2.64 12.90 -6.27
CA LEU A 45 1.80 13.65 -5.33
C LEU A 45 2.63 14.46 -4.32
N THR A 46 3.85 14.00 -4.07
CA THR A 46 4.78 14.51 -3.07
C THR A 46 5.97 15.27 -3.68
N GLU A 47 6.04 15.35 -5.01
CA GLU A 47 7.14 15.99 -5.74
C GLU A 47 7.23 17.49 -5.43
N GLY A 48 8.45 17.99 -5.22
CA GLY A 48 8.72 19.39 -4.89
C GLY A 48 8.27 19.84 -3.50
N GLN A 49 7.63 18.98 -2.71
CA GLN A 49 7.12 19.31 -1.38
C GLN A 49 8.17 19.06 -0.29
N LYS A 50 8.35 20.05 0.59
CA LYS A 50 9.26 19.96 1.74
C LYS A 50 8.54 19.98 3.10
N ASN A 51 7.25 20.32 3.11
CA ASN A 51 6.43 20.37 4.31
C ASN A 51 5.84 18.98 4.63
N THR A 52 6.30 18.38 5.72
CA THR A 52 5.86 17.07 6.18
C THR A 52 4.35 16.98 6.44
N MET A 53 3.71 18.05 6.94
CA MET A 53 2.28 18.05 7.23
C MET A 53 1.45 18.05 5.95
N GLU A 54 1.86 18.80 4.94
CA GLU A 54 1.19 18.83 3.63
C GLU A 54 1.34 17.50 2.89
N LEU A 55 2.55 16.91 2.96
CA LEU A 55 2.82 15.55 2.46
C LEU A 55 1.88 14.53 3.10
N SER A 56 1.82 14.51 4.44
CA SER A 56 0.95 13.60 5.18
C SER A 56 -0.53 13.79 4.83
N GLY A 57 -0.99 15.04 4.72
CA GLY A 57 -2.37 15.34 4.37
C GLY A 57 -2.75 14.89 2.96
N LYS A 58 -1.84 15.01 1.98
CA LYS A 58 -2.07 14.51 0.61
C LYS A 58 -2.14 12.98 0.57
N LEU A 59 -1.23 12.30 1.25
CA LEU A 59 -1.22 10.85 1.32
C LEU A 59 -2.50 10.32 2.00
N ASN A 60 -2.87 10.87 3.16
CA ASN A 60 -4.09 10.46 3.86
C ASN A 60 -5.35 10.63 3.02
N ARG A 61 -5.56 11.81 2.41
CA ARG A 61 -6.74 12.03 1.55
C ARG A 61 -6.78 11.09 0.35
N THR A 62 -5.61 10.74 -0.20
CA THR A 62 -5.53 9.79 -1.32
C THR A 62 -5.90 8.39 -0.85
N ALA A 63 -5.36 7.96 0.30
CA ALA A 63 -5.67 6.68 0.91
C ALA A 63 -7.14 6.56 1.32
N GLU A 64 -7.71 7.57 1.97
CA GLU A 64 -9.13 7.58 2.37
C GLU A 64 -10.06 7.43 1.17
N ARG A 65 -9.81 8.18 0.08
CA ARG A 65 -10.60 8.08 -1.15
C ARG A 65 -10.44 6.72 -1.82
N TYR A 66 -9.22 6.20 -1.85
CA TYR A 66 -8.95 4.86 -2.37
C TYR A 66 -9.74 3.79 -1.60
N LEU A 67 -9.65 3.82 -0.26
CA LEU A 67 -10.38 2.89 0.60
C LEU A 67 -11.90 3.01 0.45
N GLU A 68 -12.43 4.22 0.23
CA GLU A 68 -13.86 4.40 -0.01
C GLU A 68 -14.29 3.79 -1.35
N ILE A 69 -13.51 3.99 -2.42
CA ILE A 69 -13.76 3.33 -3.71
C ILE A 69 -13.76 1.81 -3.52
N MET A 70 -12.79 1.25 -2.79
CA MET A 70 -12.73 -0.20 -2.57
C MET A 70 -13.92 -0.79 -1.81
N ARG A 71 -14.70 0.01 -1.06
CA ARG A 71 -15.91 -0.48 -0.38
C ARG A 71 -17.08 -0.73 -1.33
N ASP A 72 -17.18 0.07 -2.38
CA ASP A 72 -18.31 0.05 -3.32
C ASP A 72 -18.01 -0.74 -4.60
N HIS A 73 -16.77 -1.22 -4.75
CA HIS A 73 -16.29 -1.90 -5.95
C HIS A 73 -15.88 -3.35 -5.68
N GLY A 74 -15.92 -4.16 -6.73
CA GLY A 74 -15.52 -5.56 -6.71
C GLY A 74 -16.49 -6.45 -7.46
N LEU A 75 -16.23 -7.75 -7.43
CA LEU A 75 -17.05 -8.76 -8.08
C LEU A 75 -17.36 -9.90 -7.11
N GLU A 76 -18.56 -10.46 -7.25
CA GLU A 76 -18.88 -11.72 -6.60
C GLU A 76 -18.16 -12.86 -7.33
N LEU A 77 -17.19 -13.42 -6.61
CA LEU A 77 -16.38 -14.54 -7.08
C LEU A 77 -16.68 -15.78 -6.24
N SER A 78 -16.86 -16.89 -6.94
CA SER A 78 -16.85 -18.23 -6.33
C SER A 78 -15.44 -18.59 -5.86
N GLU A 79 -15.34 -19.60 -5.00
CA GLU A 79 -14.05 -20.05 -4.50
C GLU A 79 -13.10 -20.55 -5.63
N PRO A 80 -13.56 -21.38 -6.61
CA PRO A 80 -12.75 -21.73 -7.78
C PRO A 80 -12.23 -20.51 -8.56
N GLU A 81 -13.07 -19.49 -8.74
CA GLU A 81 -12.68 -18.26 -9.44
C GLU A 81 -11.60 -17.49 -8.67
N ARG A 82 -11.75 -17.38 -7.34
CA ARG A 82 -10.73 -16.76 -6.47
C ARG A 82 -9.39 -17.47 -6.56
N GLN A 83 -9.39 -18.81 -6.57
CA GLN A 83 -8.16 -19.60 -6.69
C GLN A 83 -7.49 -19.41 -8.04
N CYS A 84 -8.27 -19.38 -9.13
CA CYS A 84 -7.75 -19.10 -10.47
C CYS A 84 -7.09 -17.71 -10.54
N LEU A 85 -7.75 -16.68 -10.01
CA LEU A 85 -7.20 -15.33 -9.99
C LEU A 85 -5.99 -15.20 -9.08
N ALA A 86 -6.01 -15.79 -7.89
CA ALA A 86 -4.84 -15.80 -7.00
C ALA A 86 -3.64 -16.53 -7.65
N HIS A 87 -3.90 -17.58 -8.42
CA HIS A 87 -2.86 -18.26 -9.20
C HIS A 87 -2.22 -17.33 -10.24
N ILE A 88 -3.03 -16.55 -10.98
CA ILE A 88 -2.57 -15.59 -11.99
C ILE A 88 -1.83 -14.41 -11.34
N CYS A 89 -2.32 -13.90 -10.21
CA CYS A 89 -1.73 -12.75 -9.53
C CYS A 89 -0.34 -13.04 -8.96
N HIS A 90 0.01 -14.31 -8.80
CA HIS A 90 1.32 -14.76 -8.32
C HIS A 90 1.76 -14.13 -7.00
N ILE A 91 2.84 -13.35 -6.97
CA ILE A 91 3.39 -12.71 -5.76
C ILE A 91 3.79 -11.26 -6.06
N GLY A 92 3.40 -10.35 -5.17
CA GLY A 92 3.84 -8.95 -5.22
C GLY A 92 2.86 -8.02 -5.93
N PHE A 93 3.40 -6.92 -6.46
CA PHE A 93 2.63 -5.82 -7.05
C PHE A 93 2.16 -6.15 -8.46
N MET A 94 0.86 -5.97 -8.71
CA MET A 94 0.29 -6.03 -10.06
C MET A 94 0.12 -4.62 -10.64
N SER A 95 0.70 -4.37 -11.81
CA SER A 95 0.57 -3.10 -12.52
C SER A 95 -0.86 -2.89 -13.05
N PRO A 96 -1.27 -1.63 -13.29
CA PRO A 96 -2.57 -1.33 -13.90
C PRO A 96 -2.80 -1.99 -15.27
N LEU A 97 -1.75 -2.34 -16.00
CA LEU A 97 -1.86 -3.05 -17.27
C LEU A 97 -2.19 -4.52 -17.02
N GLU A 98 -1.43 -5.19 -16.15
CA GLU A 98 -1.68 -6.59 -15.77
C GLU A 98 -3.09 -6.78 -15.22
N ILE A 99 -3.59 -5.84 -14.40
CA ILE A 99 -4.98 -5.86 -13.90
C ILE A 99 -6.01 -5.81 -15.04
N ARG A 100 -5.75 -5.02 -16.09
CA ARG A 100 -6.66 -4.94 -17.26
C ARG A 100 -6.63 -6.20 -18.11
N GLU A 101 -5.52 -6.91 -18.10
CA GLU A 101 -5.30 -8.11 -18.90
C GLU A 101 -5.77 -9.39 -18.19
N LEU A 102 -6.21 -9.32 -16.93
CA LEU A 102 -6.78 -10.46 -16.19
C LEU A 102 -7.82 -11.29 -16.97
N PRO A 103 -8.79 -10.72 -17.71
CA PRO A 103 -9.73 -11.51 -18.51
C PRO A 103 -9.03 -12.39 -19.55
N PHE A 104 -7.96 -11.86 -20.16
CA PHE A 104 -7.16 -12.56 -21.16
C PHE A 104 -6.28 -13.63 -20.49
N GLU A 105 -5.62 -13.30 -19.38
CA GLU A 105 -4.79 -14.24 -18.61
C GLU A 105 -5.60 -15.44 -18.09
N VAL A 106 -6.85 -15.25 -17.66
CA VAL A 106 -7.77 -16.35 -17.30
C VAL A 106 -8.02 -17.28 -18.49
N GLY A 107 -8.06 -16.75 -19.71
CA GLY A 107 -8.21 -17.57 -20.92
C GLY A 107 -6.95 -18.38 -21.27
N LEU A 108 -5.77 -17.93 -20.87
CA LEU A 108 -4.48 -18.56 -21.20
C LEU A 108 -3.92 -19.46 -20.10
N THR A 109 -4.30 -19.23 -18.84
CA THR A 109 -3.74 -20.01 -17.73
C THR A 109 -4.05 -21.50 -17.86
N GLU A 110 -3.05 -22.32 -17.52
CA GLU A 110 -3.21 -23.78 -17.41
C GLU A 110 -3.93 -24.20 -16.12
N PHE A 111 -4.17 -23.26 -15.20
CA PHE A 111 -4.89 -23.54 -13.96
C PHE A 111 -6.28 -24.12 -14.26
N ASP A 112 -6.62 -25.15 -13.49
CA ASP A 112 -7.92 -25.81 -13.54
C ASP A 112 -8.27 -26.40 -12.16
N CYS A 113 -9.55 -26.37 -11.81
CA CYS A 113 -10.06 -26.99 -10.61
C CYS A 113 -11.57 -27.28 -10.73
N GLU A 114 -12.09 -28.15 -9.86
CA GLU A 114 -13.49 -28.53 -9.89
C GLU A 114 -14.41 -27.31 -9.69
N GLY A 115 -15.36 -27.14 -10.61
CA GLY A 115 -16.34 -26.04 -10.57
C GLY A 115 -15.85 -24.72 -11.18
N LEU A 116 -14.64 -24.66 -11.75
CA LEU A 116 -14.15 -23.50 -12.49
C LEU A 116 -14.67 -23.48 -13.93
N ASP A 117 -15.34 -22.40 -14.32
CA ASP A 117 -15.61 -22.08 -15.73
C ASP A 117 -14.79 -20.86 -16.15
N LYS A 118 -13.64 -21.10 -16.80
CA LYS A 118 -12.74 -20.03 -17.25
C LYS A 118 -13.37 -19.12 -18.28
N SER A 119 -14.28 -19.64 -19.13
CA SER A 119 -14.96 -18.82 -20.13
C SER A 119 -15.98 -17.88 -19.49
N ALA A 120 -16.71 -18.34 -18.47
CA ALA A 120 -17.62 -17.50 -17.70
C ALA A 120 -16.86 -16.46 -16.87
N LEU A 121 -15.77 -16.86 -16.20
CA LEU A 121 -14.94 -15.95 -15.43
C LEU A 121 -14.32 -14.86 -16.31
N ALA A 122 -13.71 -15.21 -17.45
CA ALA A 122 -13.14 -14.24 -18.37
C ALA A 122 -14.17 -13.20 -18.83
N LYS A 123 -15.38 -13.63 -19.23
CA LYS A 123 -16.47 -12.71 -19.60
C LYS A 123 -16.92 -11.81 -18.44
N LYS A 124 -16.98 -12.36 -17.22
CA LYS A 124 -17.31 -11.60 -16.01
C LYS A 124 -16.31 -10.48 -15.77
N LEU A 125 -15.01 -10.78 -15.91
CA LEU A 125 -13.93 -9.81 -15.73
C LEU A 125 -13.89 -8.78 -16.87
N GLU A 126 -14.14 -9.20 -18.12
CA GLU A 126 -14.16 -8.29 -19.29
C GLU A 126 -15.31 -7.27 -19.21
N ALA A 127 -16.45 -7.66 -18.60
CA ALA A 127 -17.58 -6.76 -18.37
C ALA A 127 -17.39 -5.83 -17.16
N ALA A 128 -16.41 -6.08 -16.31
CA ALA A 128 -16.20 -5.34 -15.07
C ALA A 128 -15.52 -3.98 -15.33
N SER A 129 -15.78 -3.01 -14.46
CA SER A 129 -15.04 -1.76 -14.52
C SER A 129 -13.60 -1.99 -14.04
N PHE A 130 -12.68 -1.11 -14.45
CA PHE A 130 -11.31 -1.18 -13.95
C PHE A 130 -11.22 -1.05 -12.42
N ALA A 131 -12.11 -0.27 -11.79
CA ALA A 131 -12.16 -0.15 -10.34
C ALA A 131 -12.59 -1.47 -9.67
N ASP A 132 -13.51 -2.21 -10.27
CA ASP A 132 -13.91 -3.54 -9.78
C ASP A 132 -12.78 -4.55 -9.90
N LEU A 133 -12.03 -4.51 -11.01
CA LEU A 133 -10.85 -5.37 -11.19
C LEU A 133 -9.76 -5.07 -10.15
N VAL A 134 -9.49 -3.80 -9.86
CA VAL A 134 -8.56 -3.40 -8.79
C VAL A 134 -9.05 -3.93 -7.44
N ALA A 135 -10.33 -3.73 -7.11
CA ALA A 135 -10.90 -4.22 -5.86
C ALA A 135 -10.83 -5.74 -5.72
N VAL A 136 -11.00 -6.49 -6.82
CA VAL A 136 -10.81 -7.95 -6.82
C VAL A 136 -9.37 -8.31 -6.46
N VAL A 137 -8.38 -7.73 -7.13
CA VAL A 137 -6.95 -8.01 -6.90
C VAL A 137 -6.56 -7.71 -5.46
N GLU A 138 -6.99 -6.56 -4.95
CA GLU A 138 -6.70 -6.11 -3.58
C GLU A 138 -7.38 -7.01 -2.54
N SER A 139 -8.59 -7.51 -2.82
CA SER A 139 -9.28 -8.48 -1.97
C SER A 139 -8.56 -9.83 -1.89
N LEU A 140 -7.72 -10.15 -2.87
CA LEU A 140 -6.88 -11.35 -2.91
C LEU A 140 -5.51 -11.11 -2.23
N GLY A 141 -5.18 -9.86 -1.87
CA GLY A 141 -3.97 -9.49 -1.14
C GLY A 141 -2.77 -9.11 -2.02
N PHE A 142 -3.01 -8.67 -3.26
CA PHE A 142 -1.99 -8.25 -4.23
C PHE A 142 -2.06 -6.76 -4.56
#